data_AF-A0A4V3PAZ5-F1
#
_entry.id   AF-A0A4V3PAZ5-F1
#
_cell.length_a   1.000
_cell.length_b   1.000
_cell.length_c   1.000
_cell.angle_alpha   90.00
_cell.angle_beta   90.00
_cell.angle_gamma   90.00
#
_symmetry.space_group_name_H-M   'P 1'
#
loop_
_entity.id
_entity.type
_entity.pdbx_description
1 polymer ?
#
loop_
_entity_poly.entity_id
_entity_poly.type
_entity_poly.pdbx_seq_one_letter_code
_entity_poly.pdbx_strand_id
1 'polypeptide(L)'
;TLHLSQSAISRQVSALEHDVGVALFHRHARGLVLTEQGEMLFRTAHDVLMKLETIKSRLTETKDRPSGVLRVTTTVGLGAGWLTERVQEFIELYP
;
A
#
# COMPACT_ATOMS: atom_id res chain seq x y z
N THR A 1 -1.92 8.50 10.35
CA THR A 1 -1.12 7.87 11.44
C THR A 1 -1.88 6.67 11.96
N LEU A 2 -1.22 5.54 12.21
CA LEU A 2 -1.87 4.23 12.41
C LEU A 2 -2.61 4.02 13.74
N HIS A 3 -2.93 5.07 14.53
CA HIS A 3 -3.53 4.98 15.87
C HIS A 3 -2.85 4.00 16.86
N LEU A 4 -1.62 3.59 16.59
CA LEU A 4 -0.85 2.64 17.41
C LEU A 4 0.33 3.35 18.09
N SER A 5 0.63 2.92 19.32
CA SER A 5 1.85 3.35 20.02
C SER A 5 3.10 2.72 19.39
N GLN A 6 4.24 3.39 19.53
CA GLN A 6 5.54 2.86 19.10
C GLN A 6 5.84 1.48 19.71
N SER A 7 5.48 1.27 20.99
CA SER A 7 5.68 -0.01 21.67
C SER A 7 4.79 -1.13 21.13
N ALA A 8 3.57 -0.82 20.70
CA ALA A 8 2.70 -1.79 20.03
C ALA A 8 3.29 -2.22 18.67
N ILE A 9 3.77 -1.26 17.88
CA ILE A 9 4.43 -1.54 16.59
C ILE A 9 5.69 -2.39 16.79
N SER A 10 6.55 -2.03 17.76
CA SER A 10 7.77 -2.80 18.02
C SER A 10 7.48 -4.25 18.43
N ARG A 11 6.41 -4.49 19.21
CA ARG A 11 6.00 -5.86 19.58
C ARG A 11 5.50 -6.65 18.37
N GLN A 12 4.72 -6.04 17.48
CA GLN A 12 4.25 -6.71 16.27
C GLN A 12 5.40 -7.06 15.33
N VAL A 13 6.38 -6.16 15.16
CA VAL A 13 7.58 -6.44 14.36
C VAL A 13 8.36 -7.62 14.96
N SER A 14 8.58 -7.63 16.27
CA SER A 14 9.30 -8.73 16.92
C SER A 14 8.56 -10.06 16.86
N ALA A 15 7.22 -10.06 16.95
CA ALA A 15 6.41 -11.26 16.74
C ALA A 15 6.55 -11.78 15.30
N LEU A 16 6.50 -10.89 14.31
CA LEU A 16 6.70 -11.26 12.91
C LEU A 16 8.09 -11.86 12.66
N GLU A 17 9.15 -11.21 13.16
CA GLU A 17 10.53 -11.71 13.06
C GLU A 17 10.69 -13.09 13.73
N HIS A 18 9.99 -13.32 14.84
CA HIS A 18 9.95 -14.62 15.50
C HIS A 18 9.28 -15.69 14.64
N ASP A 19 8.10 -15.38 14.08
CA ASP A 19 7.32 -16.31 13.26
C ASP A 19 8.06 -16.72 11.98
N VAL A 20 8.78 -15.80 11.34
CA VAL A 20 9.57 -16.09 10.13
C VAL A 20 10.98 -16.60 10.43
N GLY A 21 11.42 -16.55 11.69
CA GLY A 21 12.71 -17.06 12.14
C GLY A 21 13.94 -16.26 11.70
N VAL A 22 13.76 -15.05 11.13
CA VAL A 22 14.83 -14.18 10.67
C VAL A 22 14.58 -12.73 11.06
N ALA A 23 15.66 -11.97 11.28
CA ALA A 23 15.56 -10.53 11.49
C ALA A 23 15.17 -9.83 10.18
N LEU A 24 14.17 -8.96 10.24
CA LEU A 24 13.67 -8.18 9.11
C LEU A 24 14.17 -6.75 9.15
N PHE A 25 14.63 -6.27 10.31
CA PHE A 25 15.16 -4.91 10.48
C PHE A 25 16.51 -4.87 11.20
N HIS A 26 17.40 -4.00 10.72
CA HIS A 26 18.54 -3.50 11.45
C HIS A 26 18.13 -2.36 12.38
N ARG A 27 18.52 -2.45 13.66
CA ARG A 27 18.30 -1.39 14.65
C ARG A 27 19.46 -0.41 14.62
N HIS A 28 19.17 0.86 14.35
CA HIS A 28 20.15 1.96 14.40
C HIS A 28 19.68 3.07 15.34
N ALA A 29 20.63 3.91 15.80
CA ALA A 29 20.33 5.05 16.66
C ALA A 29 19.33 6.06 16.05
N ARG A 30 19.18 6.07 14.72
CA ARG A 30 18.27 6.96 13.97
C ARG A 30 16.99 6.27 13.47
N GLY A 31 16.77 4.99 13.79
CA GLY A 31 15.57 4.27 13.38
C GLY A 31 15.84 2.83 12.92
N LEU A 32 14.90 2.31 12.14
CA LEU A 32 14.92 0.95 11.59
C LEU A 32 15.20 1.00 10.09
N VAL A 33 16.01 0.07 9.61
CA VAL A 33 16.30 -0.14 8.19
C VAL A 33 16.02 -1.61 7.87
N LEU A 34 15.48 -1.92 6.70
CA LEU A 34 15.23 -3.30 6.30
C LEU A 34 16.55 -4.08 6.17
N THR A 35 16.52 -5.36 6.56
CA THR A 35 17.52 -6.34 6.15
C THR A 35 17.22 -6.79 4.71
N GLU A 36 18.12 -7.56 4.09
CA GLU A 36 17.85 -8.19 2.79
C GLU A 36 16.58 -9.08 2.84
N GLN A 37 16.41 -9.84 3.91
CA GLN A 37 15.22 -10.68 4.14
C GLN A 37 13.98 -9.80 4.34
N GLY A 38 14.12 -8.68 5.07
CA GLY A 38 13.07 -7.68 5.23
C GLY A 38 12.61 -7.10 3.90
N GLU A 39 13.53 -6.74 3.01
CA GLU A 39 13.17 -6.25 1.68
C GLU A 39 12.46 -7.30 0.82
N MET A 40 12.94 -8.55 0.86
CA MET A 40 12.31 -9.65 0.13
C MET A 40 10.88 -9.89 0.59
N LEU A 41 10.65 -9.91 1.90
CA LEU A 41 9.33 -10.04 2.48
C LEU A 41 8.45 -8.84 2.10
N PHE A 42 8.96 -7.62 2.21
CA PHE A 42 8.22 -6.41 1.87
C PHE A 42 7.73 -6.42 0.42
N ARG A 43 8.62 -6.69 -0.55
CA ARG A 43 8.26 -6.75 -1.97
C ARG A 43 7.15 -7.77 -2.22
N THR A 44 7.32 -8.98 -1.70
CA THR A 44 6.37 -10.08 -1.90
C THR A 44 5.01 -9.79 -1.24
N ALA A 45 5.02 -9.33 0.01
CA ALA A 45 3.80 -9.01 0.75
C ALA A 45 3.04 -7.84 0.09
N HIS A 46 3.76 -6.83 -0.38
CA HIS A 46 3.18 -5.70 -1.10
C HIS A 46 2.45 -6.17 -2.36
N ASP A 47 3.10 -6.99 -3.19
CA ASP A 47 2.50 -7.52 -4.41
C ASP A 47 1.27 -8.39 -4.14
N VAL A 48 1.33 -9.25 -3.11
CA VAL A 48 0.20 -10.09 -2.71
C VAL A 48 -0.98 -9.24 -2.23
N LEU A 49 -0.74 -8.22 -1.41
CA LEU A 49 -1.79 -7.30 -0.96
C LEU A 49 -2.44 -6.55 -2.14
N MET A 50 -1.63 -6.07 -3.09
CA MET A 50 -2.15 -5.42 -4.29
C MET A 50 -3.01 -6.36 -5.15
N LYS A 51 -2.60 -7.63 -5.29
CA LYS A 51 -3.40 -8.65 -5.98
C LYS A 51 -4.71 -8.95 -5.25
N LEU A 52 -4.68 -9.03 -3.92
CA LEU A 52 -5.88 -9.25 -3.11
C LEU A 52 -6.85 -8.08 -3.23
N GLU A 53 -6.38 -6.83 -3.18
CA GLU A 53 -7.23 -5.65 -3.40
C GLU A 53 -7.83 -5.63 -4.80
N THR A 54 -7.05 -6.01 -5.83
CA THR A 54 -7.55 -6.15 -7.20
C THR A 54 -8.68 -7.18 -7.28
N ILE A 55 -8.52 -8.35 -6.65
CA ILE A 55 -9.55 -9.39 -6.64
C ILE A 55 -10.79 -8.94 -5.87
N LYS A 56 -10.63 -8.31 -4.70
CA LYS A 56 -11.75 -7.75 -3.94
C LYS A 56 -12.55 -6.77 -4.79
N SER A 57 -11.87 -5.84 -5.46
CA SER A 57 -12.50 -4.87 -6.38
C SER A 57 -13.35 -5.58 -7.44
N ARG A 58 -12.77 -6.58 -8.12
CA ARG A 58 -13.47 -7.37 -9.16
C ARG A 58 -14.67 -8.16 -8.63
N LEU A 59 -14.57 -8.71 -7.42
CA LEU A 59 -15.68 -9.45 -6.81
C LEU A 59 -16.81 -8.50 -6.38
N THR A 60 -16.47 -7.30 -5.90
CA THR A 60 -17.46 -6.26 -5.58
C THR A 60 -18.05 -5.58 -6.82
N GLU A 61 -17.37 -5.66 -7.98
CA GLU A 61 -17.84 -5.22 -9.31
C GLU A 61 -18.98 -6.10 -9.90
N THR A 62 -19.69 -6.88 -9.07
CA THR A 62 -20.98 -7.48 -9.48
C THR A 62 -22.11 -6.43 -9.61
N LYS A 63 -21.83 -5.16 -9.31
CA LYS A 63 -22.68 -4.02 -9.68
C LYS A 63 -22.05 -3.37 -10.91
N ASP A 64 -22.83 -3.07 -11.95
CA ASP A 64 -22.43 -2.53 -13.26
C ASP A 64 -21.64 -1.19 -13.26
N ARG A 65 -21.09 -0.77 -12.12
CA ARG A 65 -20.31 0.46 -11.95
C ARG A 65 -19.04 0.20 -11.11
N PRO A 66 -17.84 0.47 -11.65
CA PRO A 66 -16.60 0.55 -10.88
C PRO A 66 -16.77 1.47 -9.67
N SER A 67 -16.25 1.07 -8.51
CA SER A 67 -16.33 1.87 -7.28
C SER A 67 -15.11 1.64 -6.40
N GLY A 68 -14.72 2.64 -5.61
CA GLY A 68 -13.59 2.57 -4.68
C GLY A 68 -12.56 3.69 -4.86
N VAL A 69 -11.48 3.61 -4.08
CA VAL A 69 -10.42 4.65 -4.09
C VAL A 69 -9.38 4.34 -5.16
N LEU A 70 -9.31 5.17 -6.20
CA LEU A 70 -8.28 5.12 -7.23
C LEU A 70 -7.10 6.05 -6.85
N ARG A 71 -5.90 5.49 -6.73
CA ARG A 71 -4.67 6.28 -6.52
C ARG A 71 -3.86 6.34 -7.82
N VAL A 72 -3.63 7.55 -8.33
CA VAL A 72 -2.88 7.80 -9.57
C VAL A 72 -1.55 8.48 -9.26
N THR A 73 -0.46 7.99 -9.82
CA THR A 73 0.87 8.62 -9.74
C THR A 73 1.30 9.04 -11.13
N THR A 74 1.72 10.30 -11.29
CA THR A 74 2.08 10.87 -12.59
C THR A 74 3.09 12.01 -12.45
N THR A 75 3.63 12.49 -13.58
CA THR A 75 4.52 13.67 -13.64
C THR A 75 3.72 14.97 -13.56
N VAL A 76 4.37 16.05 -13.11
CA VAL A 76 3.73 17.36 -12.86
C VAL A 76 3.01 17.88 -14.11
N GLY A 77 3.65 17.82 -15.28
CA GLY A 77 3.06 18.31 -16.53
C GLY A 77 1.82 17.52 -16.95
N LEU A 78 1.84 16.20 -16.79
CA LEU A 78 0.70 15.35 -17.13
C LEU A 78 -0.46 15.49 -16.13
N GLY A 79 -0.13 15.71 -14.85
CA GLY A 79 -1.11 16.00 -13.80
C GLY A 79 -1.84 17.33 -14.00
N ALA A 80 -1.08 18.41 -14.20
CA ALA A 80 -1.64 19.75 -14.30
C ALA A 80 -2.40 20.02 -15.62
N GLY A 81 -1.92 19.47 -16.74
CA GLY A 81 -2.58 19.64 -18.04
C GLY A 81 -3.65 18.58 -18.27
N TRP A 82 -3.23 17.37 -18.62
CA TRP A 82 -4.12 16.35 -19.16
C TRP A 82 -5.07 15.74 -18.11
N LEU A 83 -4.57 15.44 -16.90
CA LEU A 83 -5.34 14.72 -15.89
C LEU A 83 -6.42 15.62 -15.26
N THR A 84 -6.07 16.86 -14.91
CA THR A 84 -7.00 17.79 -14.26
C THR A 84 -8.23 18.08 -15.13
N GLU A 85 -8.05 18.25 -16.43
CA GLU A 85 -9.16 18.50 -17.38
C GLU A 85 -10.12 17.33 -17.52
N ARG A 86 -9.66 16.09 -17.29
CA ARG A 86 -10.44 14.86 -17.51
C ARG A 86 -10.97 14.21 -16.24
N VAL A 87 -10.41 14.54 -15.08
CA VAL A 87 -10.81 13.93 -13.81
C VAL A 87 -12.25 14.30 -13.45
N GLN A 88 -12.70 15.49 -13.84
CA GLN A 88 -14.06 15.97 -13.59
C GLN A 88 -15.09 15.08 -14.31
N GLU A 89 -14.90 14.87 -15.62
CA GLU A 89 -15.75 13.98 -16.43
C GLU A 89 -15.71 12.54 -15.89
N PHE A 90 -14.53 12.05 -15.49
CA PHE A 90 -14.38 10.72 -14.91
C PHE A 90 -15.17 10.55 -13.60
N ILE A 91 -15.14 11.54 -12.70
CA ILE A 91 -15.88 11.51 -11.43
C ILE A 91 -17.40 11.57 -11.68
N GLU A 92 -17.85 12.30 -12.70
CA GLU A 92 -19.28 12.35 -13.06
C GLU A 92 -19.78 11.03 -13.65
N LEU A 93 -18.95 10.33 -14.43
CA LEU A 93 -19.27 9.02 -14.99
C LEU A 93 -19.21 7.90 -13.93
N TYR A 94 -18.34 8.03 -12.92
CA TYR A 94 -18.10 7.05 -11.86
C TYR A 94 -18.07 7.69 -10.45
N PRO A 95 -19.24 8.12 -9.91
CA PRO A 95 -19.35 8.78 -8.61
C PRO A 95 -19.16 7.85 -7.40
#